data_AF-A0A972ATD3-F1
#
_entry.id   AF-A0A972ATD3-F1
#
_cell.length_a   1.000
_cell.length_b   1.000
_cell.length_c   1.000
_cell.angle_alpha   90.00
_cell.angle_beta   90.00
_cell.angle_gamma   90.00
#
_symmetry.space_group_name_H-M   'P 1'
#
loop_
_entity.id
_entity.type
_entity.pdbx_description
1 polymer ?
#
loop_
_entity_poly.entity_id
_entity_poly.type
_entity_poly.pdbx_seq_one_letter_code
_entity_poly.pdbx_strand_id
1 'polypeptide(L)'
;YGQGSSREHAALVPLYLGIKSIITKSFARIHFANLINAGIVPLTFANENDYDKLEENDMLEVANIKKIITENGQLILHNLTKQETYPLVCDYSERQRNILIAGGLLNYTKNQTK
;
A
#
# COMPACT_ATOMS: atom_id res chain seq x y z
N TYR A 1 7.61 9.72 -0.38
CA TYR A 1 6.69 9.84 0.78
C TYR A 1 7.32 9.25 2.03
N GLY A 2 7.16 9.92 3.18
CA GLY A 2 7.71 9.47 4.47
C GLY A 2 9.20 9.73 4.68
N GLN A 3 9.77 10.76 4.05
CA GLN A 3 11.16 11.16 4.27
C GLN A 3 11.31 11.82 5.66
N GLY A 4 12.37 11.48 6.37
CA GLY A 4 12.68 12.04 7.69
C GLY A 4 12.81 10.97 8.77
N SER A 5 12.49 11.33 10.01
CA SER A 5 12.71 10.46 11.17
C SER A 5 11.94 9.15 11.10
N SER A 6 12.58 8.06 11.56
CA SER A 6 12.05 6.69 11.67
C SER A 6 10.96 6.53 12.76
N ARG A 7 10.02 7.48 12.88
CA ARG A 7 8.95 7.41 13.89
C ARG A 7 7.87 6.45 13.40
N GLU A 8 7.68 5.33 14.10
CA GLU A 8 6.63 4.34 13.80
C GLU A 8 5.22 4.93 13.85
N HIS A 9 5.01 5.99 14.65
CA HIS A 9 3.78 6.77 14.69
C HIS A 9 3.30 7.24 13.31
N ALA A 10 4.21 7.45 12.35
CA ALA A 10 3.86 7.85 10.99
C ALA A 10 3.01 6.80 10.23
N ALA A 11 3.03 5.53 10.66
CA ALA A 11 2.18 4.47 10.11
C ALA A 11 0.95 4.17 11.00
N LEU A 12 1.05 4.38 12.31
CA LEU A 12 -0.05 4.13 13.25
C LEU A 12 -1.22 5.11 13.11
N VAL A 13 -0.95 6.40 12.86
CA VAL A 13 -2.01 7.39 12.70
C VAL A 13 -2.87 7.11 11.46
N PRO A 14 -2.29 6.87 10.26
CA PRO A 14 -3.08 6.43 9.11
C PRO A 14 -3.95 5.19 9.38
N LEU A 15 -3.39 4.19 10.08
CA LEU A 15 -4.14 2.98 10.43
C LEU A 15 -5.35 3.30 11.32
N TYR A 16 -5.17 4.16 12.32
CA TYR A 16 -6.24 4.59 13.23
C TYR A 16 -7.37 5.33 12.48
N LEU A 17 -7.01 6.09 11.45
CA LEU A 17 -7.98 6.77 10.57
C LEU A 17 -8.65 5.82 9.56
N GLY A 18 -8.35 4.52 9.60
CA GLY A 18 -8.95 3.52 8.73
C GLY A 18 -8.31 3.44 7.34
N ILE A 19 -7.18 4.12 7.09
CA ILE A 19 -6.46 4.07 5.81
C ILE A 19 -5.97 2.65 5.57
N LYS A 20 -6.30 2.09 4.39
CA LYS A 20 -5.95 0.71 4.00
C LYS A 20 -4.75 0.65 3.07
N SER A 21 -4.57 1.68 2.25
CA SER A 21 -3.47 1.75 1.29
C SER A 21 -3.03 3.20 1.09
N ILE A 22 -1.77 3.36 0.73
CA ILE A 22 -1.17 4.63 0.36
C ILE A 22 -0.52 4.44 -1.01
N ILE A 23 -0.84 5.29 -1.97
CA ILE A 23 -0.31 5.25 -3.34
C ILE A 23 0.55 6.49 -3.57
N THR A 24 1.80 6.32 -4.01
CA THR A 24 2.74 7.46 -4.19
C THR A 24 3.67 7.25 -5.38
N LYS A 25 4.39 8.29 -5.82
CA LYS A 25 5.48 8.12 -6.80
C LYS A 25 6.61 7.23 -6.23
N SER A 26 6.99 7.46 -4.97
CA SER A 26 8.04 6.70 -4.28
C SER A 26 7.95 6.78 -2.76
N PHE A 27 8.53 5.80 -2.06
CA PHE A 27 8.61 5.75 -0.58
C PHE A 27 10.04 5.86 -0.07
N ALA A 28 10.21 6.45 1.12
CA ALA A 28 11.41 6.26 1.91
C ALA A 28 11.45 4.84 2.47
N ARG A 29 12.61 4.17 2.38
CA ARG A 29 12.79 2.75 2.73
C ARG A 29 12.23 2.36 4.10
N ILE A 30 12.54 3.14 5.13
CA ILE A 30 12.11 2.84 6.51
C ILE A 30 10.59 2.99 6.65
N HIS A 31 10.03 4.06 6.08
CA HIS A 31 8.60 4.31 6.16
C HIS A 31 7.79 3.23 5.42
N PHE A 32 8.29 2.75 4.28
CA PHE A 32 7.70 1.63 3.55
C PHE A 32 7.57 0.38 4.44
N ALA A 33 8.62 0.03 5.18
CA ALA A 33 8.59 -1.10 6.11
C ALA A 33 7.58 -0.88 7.25
N ASN A 34 7.49 0.33 7.80
CA ASN A 34 6.54 0.66 8.86
C ASN A 34 5.08 0.52 8.41
N LEU A 35 4.76 0.94 7.19
CA LEU A 35 3.41 0.77 6.61
C LEU A 35 3.04 -0.72 6.52
N ILE A 36 3.95 -1.55 6.00
CA ILE A 36 3.73 -3.00 5.93
C ILE A 36 3.54 -3.61 7.31
N ASN A 37 4.38 -3.23 8.28
CA ASN A 37 4.28 -3.73 9.65
C ASN A 37 2.94 -3.35 10.31
N ALA A 38 2.40 -2.18 9.98
CA ALA A 38 1.09 -1.72 10.42
C ALA A 38 -0.08 -2.36 9.65
N GLY A 39 0.18 -3.13 8.58
CA GLY A 39 -0.85 -3.73 7.74
C GLY A 39 -1.44 -2.77 6.69
N ILE A 40 -0.81 -1.63 6.46
CA ILE A 40 -1.17 -0.70 5.39
C ILE A 40 -0.43 -1.13 4.13
N VAL A 41 -1.12 -1.15 2.97
CA VAL A 41 -0.54 -1.56 1.69
C VAL A 41 0.12 -0.36 0.98
N PRO A 42 1.46 -0.27 0.89
CA PRO A 42 2.14 0.80 0.16
C PRO A 42 2.28 0.47 -1.33
N LEU A 43 1.69 1.29 -2.20
CA LEU A 43 1.68 1.09 -3.64
C LEU A 43 2.42 2.24 -4.33
N THR A 44 3.11 1.94 -5.43
CA THR A 44 3.69 2.98 -6.28
C THR A 44 3.10 2.95 -7.68
N PHE A 45 3.05 4.10 -8.35
CA PHE A 45 2.70 4.10 -9.78
C PHE A 45 3.78 3.40 -10.59
N ALA A 46 3.38 2.65 -11.62
CA ALA A 46 4.33 2.12 -12.60
C ALA A 46 4.93 3.23 -13.46
N ASN A 47 4.16 4.29 -13.70
CA ASN A 47 4.60 5.53 -14.33
C ASN A 47 4.28 6.70 -13.41
N GLU A 48 5.31 7.38 -12.90
CA GLU A 48 5.14 8.48 -11.94
C GLU A 48 4.28 9.64 -12.49
N ASN A 49 4.26 9.86 -13.81
CA ASN A 49 3.46 10.92 -14.43
C ASN A 49 1.95 10.67 -14.35
N ASP A 50 1.52 9.44 -14.05
CA ASP A 50 0.09 9.13 -13.88
C ASP A 50 -0.50 9.79 -12.64
N TYR A 51 0.32 10.08 -11.62
CA TYR A 51 -0.11 10.85 -10.45
C TYR A 51 -0.62 12.25 -10.84
N ASP A 52 0.02 12.90 -11.82
CA ASP A 52 -0.30 14.28 -12.20
C ASP A 52 -1.63 14.37 -12.98
N LYS A 53 -2.21 13.22 -13.36
CA LYS A 53 -3.54 13.12 -13.99
C LYS A 53 -4.67 13.02 -12.97
N LEU A 54 -4.35 12.74 -11.69
CA LEU A 54 -5.34 12.63 -10.63
C LEU A 54 -5.70 14.00 -10.08
N GLU A 55 -6.97 14.19 -9.77
CA GLU A 55 -7.49 15.40 -9.15
C GLU A 55 -8.07 15.14 -7.77
N GLU A 56 -8.11 16.19 -6.95
CA GLU A 56 -8.81 16.14 -5.67
C GLU A 56 -10.29 15.80 -5.92
N ASN A 57 -10.83 14.86 -5.15
CA ASN A 57 -12.19 14.30 -5.26
C ASN A 57 -12.41 13.26 -6.38
N ASP A 58 -11.37 12.82 -7.09
CA ASP A 58 -11.50 11.65 -7.96
C ASP A 58 -11.90 10.40 -7.15
N MET A 59 -12.85 9.64 -7.67
CA MET A 59 -13.28 8.38 -7.07
C MET A 59 -12.37 7.26 -7.58
N LEU A 60 -11.53 6.75 -6.68
CA LEU A 60 -10.52 5.75 -7.00
C LEU A 60 -10.90 4.38 -6.45
N GLU A 61 -10.74 3.36 -7.27
CA GLU A 61 -10.97 1.96 -6.90
C GLU A 61 -9.73 1.11 -7.17
N VAL A 62 -9.44 0.23 -6.23
CA VAL A 62 -8.44 -0.84 -6.37
C VAL A 62 -9.13 -2.16 -6.05
N ALA A 63 -9.49 -2.90 -7.10
CA ALA A 63 -10.17 -4.18 -6.95
C ALA A 63 -9.22 -5.30 -6.51
N ASN A 64 -9.74 -6.27 -5.76
CA ASN A 64 -9.09 -7.56 -5.47
C ASN A 64 -7.68 -7.48 -4.84
N ILE A 65 -7.38 -6.42 -4.08
CA ILE A 65 -6.04 -6.14 -3.55
C ILE A 65 -5.40 -7.35 -2.82
N LYS A 66 -6.17 -8.09 -2.00
CA LYS A 66 -5.67 -9.26 -1.27
C LYS A 66 -5.22 -10.39 -2.20
N LYS A 67 -6.01 -10.66 -3.25
CA LYS A 67 -5.69 -11.69 -4.24
C LYS A 67 -4.43 -11.30 -5.00
N ILE A 68 -4.34 -10.05 -5.43
CA ILE A 68 -3.21 -9.57 -6.24
C ILE A 68 -1.90 -9.55 -5.43
N ILE A 69 -1.94 -9.13 -4.17
CA ILE A 69 -0.78 -9.22 -3.26
C ILE A 69 -0.32 -10.68 -3.11
N THR A 70 -1.25 -11.63 -3.06
CA THR A 70 -0.92 -13.06 -2.88
C THR A 70 -0.30 -13.66 -4.15
N GLU A 71 -0.88 -13.36 -5.32
CA GLU A 71 -0.52 -13.96 -6.60
C GLU A 71 0.60 -13.20 -7.36
N ASN A 72 1.13 -12.12 -6.80
CA ASN A 72 2.13 -11.25 -7.44
C ASN A 72 1.65 -10.70 -8.79
N GLY A 73 0.36 -10.37 -8.88
CA GLY A 73 -0.24 -9.84 -10.09
C GLY A 73 -0.01 -8.33 -10.26
N GLN A 74 -0.35 -7.82 -11.43
CA GLN A 74 -0.37 -6.39 -11.71
C GLN A 74 -1.60 -5.75 -11.04
N LEU A 75 -1.37 -4.73 -10.21
CA LEU A 75 -2.44 -3.95 -9.58
C LEU A 75 -2.81 -2.78 -10.49
N ILE A 76 -4.10 -2.53 -10.64
CA ILE A 76 -4.62 -1.43 -11.47
C ILE A 76 -5.42 -0.51 -10.57
N LEU A 77 -5.10 0.78 -10.62
CA LEU A 77 -5.91 1.85 -10.05
C LEU A 77 -6.95 2.27 -11.08
N HIS A 78 -8.23 2.16 -10.75
CA HIS A 78 -9.32 2.64 -11.58
C HIS A 78 -9.75 4.01 -11.09
N ASN A 79 -9.71 5.01 -11.96
CA ASN A 79 -10.34 6.31 -11.72
C ASN A 79 -11.75 6.27 -12.32
N LEU A 80 -12.76 6.12 -11.46
CA LEU A 80 -14.15 5.97 -11.86
C LEU A 80 -14.75 7.30 -12.36
N THR A 81 -14.22 8.43 -11.89
CA THR A 81 -14.65 9.77 -12.33
C THR A 81 -14.23 10.01 -13.79
N LYS A 82 -12.97 9.70 -14.13
CA LYS A 82 -12.39 9.98 -15.45
C LYS A 82 -12.46 8.79 -16.41
N GLN A 83 -12.86 7.62 -15.93
CA GLN A 83 -12.83 6.35 -16.67
C GLN A 83 -11.44 5.98 -17.17
N GLU A 84 -10.41 6.30 -16.38
CA GLU A 84 -9.01 6.00 -16.68
C GLU A 84 -8.47 4.91 -15.76
N THR A 85 -7.39 4.25 -16.18
CA THR A 85 -6.72 3.21 -15.40
C THR A 85 -5.22 3.44 -15.36
N TYR A 86 -4.63 3.27 -14.18
CA TYR A 86 -3.19 3.45 -13.96
C TYR A 86 -2.58 2.20 -13.35
N PRO A 87 -1.58 1.58 -14.00
CA PRO A 87 -0.88 0.45 -13.41
C PRO A 87 -0.09 0.85 -12.16
N LEU A 88 -0.17 0.02 -11.13
CA LEU A 88 0.57 0.15 -9.89
C LEU A 88 1.57 -1.00 -9.73
N VAL A 89 2.61 -0.74 -8.96
CA VAL A 89 3.68 -1.69 -8.64
C VAL A 89 3.54 -2.17 -7.20
N CYS A 90 3.74 -3.48 -7.02
CA CYS A 90 3.71 -4.20 -5.76
C CYS A 90 4.93 -5.10 -5.63
N ASP A 91 6.09 -4.52 -5.42
CA ASP A 91 7.31 -5.29 -5.22
C ASP A 91 7.49 -5.62 -3.73
N TYR A 92 6.88 -6.75 -3.32
CA TYR A 92 6.94 -7.25 -1.96
C TYR A 92 7.64 -8.60 -1.91
N SER A 93 8.59 -8.74 -0.99
CA SER A 93 9.11 -10.05 -0.58
C SER A 93 7.97 -10.94 -0.06
N GLU A 94 8.16 -12.26 -0.11
CA GLU A 94 7.19 -13.23 0.41
C GLU A 94 6.82 -12.95 1.88
N ARG A 95 7.81 -12.62 2.72
CA ARG A 95 7.59 -12.23 4.11
C ARG A 95 6.68 -11.01 4.23
N GLN A 96 6.91 -9.96 3.43
CA GLN A 96 6.07 -8.76 3.45
C GLN A 96 4.64 -9.07 3.02
N ARG A 97 4.44 -9.91 2.01
CA ARG A 97 3.11 -10.36 1.58
C ARG A 97 2.37 -11.08 2.72
N ASN A 98 3.05 -12.00 3.39
CA ASN A 98 2.47 -12.74 4.51
C ASN A 98 2.09 -11.82 5.69
N ILE A 99 2.92 -10.81 5.96
CA ILE A 99 2.61 -9.78 6.97
C ILE A 99 1.35 -9.00 6.59
N LEU A 100 1.25 -8.52 5.34
CA LEU A 100 0.07 -7.78 4.85
C LEU A 100 -1.19 -8.64 4.89
N ILE A 101 -1.12 -9.90 4.47
CA ILE A 101 -2.25 -10.86 4.49
C ILE A 101 -2.75 -11.11 5.92
N ALA A 102 -1.83 -11.15 6.90
CA ALA A 102 -2.18 -11.26 8.32
C ALA A 102 -2.75 -9.95 8.91
N GLY A 103 -2.73 -8.84 8.16
CA GLY A 103 -3.18 -7.52 8.62
C GLY A 103 -2.15 -6.80 9.50
N GLY A 104 -0.86 -7.12 9.35
CA GLY A 104 0.23 -6.48 10.08
C GLY A 104 1.14 -7.47 10.81
N LEU A 105 2.30 -6.98 11.24
CA LEU A 105 3.39 -7.79 11.79
C LEU A 105 2.98 -8.48 13.10
N LEU A 106 2.25 -7.79 13.96
CA LEU A 106 1.78 -8.34 15.23
C LEU A 106 0.90 -9.58 15.03
N ASN A 107 -0.04 -9.51 14.09
CA ASN A 107 -0.92 -10.63 13.77
C ASN A 107 -0.14 -11.78 13.11
N TYR A 108 0.79 -11.45 12.21
CA TYR A 108 1.66 -12.44 11.58
C TYR A 108 2.48 -13.24 12.61
N THR A 109 3.12 -12.56 13.55
CA THR A 109 3.91 -13.20 14.61
C THR A 109 3.05 -14.05 15.55
N LYS A 110 1.85 -13.55 15.92
CA LYS A 110 0.89 -14.29 16.75
C LYS A 110 0.41 -15.59 16.09
N ASN A 111 0.25 -15.58 14.76
CA ASN A 111 -0.21 -16.75 14.01
C ASN A 111 0.89 -17.82 13.83
N GLN A 112 2.17 -17.48 13.97
CA GLN A 112 3.28 -18.45 13.89
C GLN A 112 3.62 -19.12 15.23
N THR A 113 3.16 -18.55 16.34
CA THR A 113 3.39 -19.10 17.69
C THR A 113 2.29 -20.04 18.16
N LYS A 114 1.29 -20.30 17.30
CA LYS A 114 0.28 -21.34 17.46
C LYS A 114 0.62 -22.53 16.58
#